data_AF-A0A533I151-F1
#
_entry.id   AF-A0A533I151-F1
#
_cell.length_a   1.000
_cell.length_b   1.000
_cell.length_c   1.000
_cell.angle_alpha   90.00
_cell.angle_beta   90.00
_cell.angle_gamma   90.00
#
_symmetry.space_group_name_H-M   'P 1'
#
loop_
_entity.id
_entity.type
_entity.pdbx_description
1 polymer ?
#
loop_
_entity_poly.entity_id
_entity_poly.type
_entity_poly.pdbx_seq_one_letter_code
_entity_poly.pdbx_strand_id
1 'polypeptide(L)'
;MPLRRIREKDRIKSYYSGKPTCGTCPIRKACTDAPFRTVTRHMDEDARQAARDLVSKAAFDTSRRRRKKVEMLFAHLKRHLGLKRLRLRGLKGATEEFLLAASAQNLKRMAKMVPC
;
A
#
# COMPACT_ATOMS: atom_id res chain seq x y z
N MET A 1 18.90 21.39 1.66
CA MET A 1 19.12 21.25 0.20
C MET A 1 17.85 21.70 -0.52
N PRO A 2 17.91 22.67 -1.45
CA PRO A 2 16.72 23.17 -2.13
C PRO A 2 16.16 22.15 -3.13
N LEU A 3 14.84 22.20 -3.34
CA LEU A 3 14.18 21.52 -4.45
C LEU A 3 14.59 22.22 -5.76
N ARG A 4 15.08 21.46 -6.74
CA ARG A 4 15.54 22.05 -8.01
C ARG A 4 14.92 21.44 -9.25
N ARG A 5 14.41 20.20 -9.17
CA ARG A 5 13.77 19.56 -10.32
C ARG A 5 12.52 18.81 -9.88
N ILE A 6 11.44 18.99 -10.61
CA ILE A 6 10.22 18.21 -10.49
C ILE A 6 9.99 17.53 -11.84
N ARG A 7 9.81 16.20 -11.83
CA ARG A 7 9.35 15.42 -12.98
C ARG A 7 7.94 14.97 -12.69
N GLU A 8 6.97 15.68 -13.26
CA GLU A 8 5.56 15.46 -12.94
C GLU A 8 5.02 14.14 -13.48
N LYS A 9 5.39 13.76 -14.71
CA LYS A 9 5.05 12.47 -15.33
C LYS A 9 5.44 11.28 -14.44
N ASP A 10 6.63 11.34 -13.84
CA ASP A 10 7.17 10.28 -12.98
C ASP A 10 6.81 10.47 -11.50
N ARG A 11 6.18 11.61 -11.15
CA ARG A 11 5.88 12.03 -9.77
C ARG A 11 7.12 12.03 -8.86
N ILE A 12 8.21 12.63 -9.35
CA ILE A 12 9.51 12.68 -8.66
C ILE A 12 9.95 14.13 -8.38
N LYS A 13 10.45 14.36 -7.16
CA LYS A 13 11.13 15.58 -6.71
C LYS A 13 12.62 15.30 -6.51
N SER A 14 13.50 16.10 -7.10
CA SER A 14 14.95 16.02 -6.90
C SER A 14 15.50 17.26 -6.20
N TYR A 15 16.21 17.01 -5.10
CA TYR A 15 16.82 18.00 -4.23
C TYR A 15 18.33 17.90 -4.36
N TYR A 16 18.99 19.01 -4.68
CA TYR A 16 20.45 19.06 -4.73
C TYR A 16 20.94 20.49 -4.51
N SER A 17 22.11 20.60 -3.87
CA SER A 17 22.85 21.85 -3.74
C SER A 17 23.76 22.07 -4.94
N GLY A 18 24.22 23.30 -5.15
CA GLY A 18 25.26 23.56 -6.14
C GLY A 18 26.61 22.93 -5.77
N LYS A 19 27.48 22.76 -6.76
CA LYS A 19 28.88 22.36 -6.58
C LYS A 19 29.64 23.18 -5.51
N PRO A 20 29.62 24.53 -5.52
CA PRO A 20 30.41 25.31 -4.55
C PRO A 20 29.97 25.05 -3.11
N THR A 21 28.67 25.06 -2.84
CA THR A 21 28.11 24.77 -1.51
C THR A 21 28.40 23.34 -1.03
N CYS A 22 28.41 22.37 -1.94
CA CYS A 22 28.73 20.98 -1.60
C CYS A 22 30.24 20.72 -1.50
N GLY A 23 31.07 21.56 -2.14
CA GLY A 23 32.53 21.46 -2.14
C GLY A 23 33.12 21.88 -0.80
N THR A 24 32.60 22.96 -0.21
CA THR A 24 33.02 23.47 1.10
C THR A 24 32.37 22.74 2.29
N CYS A 25 31.57 21.70 2.03
CA CYS A 25 30.84 20.99 3.06
C CYS A 25 31.78 20.07 3.87
N PRO A 26 31.84 20.21 5.22
CA PRO A 26 32.79 19.45 6.05
C PRO A 26 32.53 17.94 6.04
N ILE A 27 31.29 17.51 5.81
CA ILE A 27 30.88 16.11 5.77
C ILE A 27 30.96 15.48 4.37
N ARG A 28 31.49 16.18 3.36
CA ARG A 28 31.49 15.72 1.96
C ARG A 28 32.05 14.31 1.80
N LYS A 29 33.19 14.02 2.44
CA LYS A 29 33.87 12.71 2.39
C LYS A 29 32.98 11.53 2.83
N ALA A 30 32.04 11.76 3.75
CA ALA A 30 31.10 10.74 4.22
C ALA A 30 29.75 10.78 3.49
N CYS A 31 29.53 11.77 2.63
CA CYS A 31 28.21 12.13 2.11
C CYS A 31 28.01 11.75 0.64
N THR A 32 29.01 11.99 -0.23
CA THR A 32 28.96 11.71 -1.67
C THR A 32 30.33 11.84 -2.33
N ASP A 33 30.64 10.97 -3.30
CA ASP A 33 31.82 11.10 -4.15
C ASP A 33 31.57 11.97 -5.40
N ALA A 34 30.30 12.13 -5.79
CA ALA A 34 29.89 12.97 -6.90
C ALA A 34 30.14 14.48 -6.63
N PRO A 35 30.18 15.34 -7.67
CA PRO A 35 30.39 16.79 -7.52
C PRO A 35 29.44 17.46 -6.52
N PHE A 36 28.20 16.97 -6.43
CA PHE A 36 27.19 17.35 -5.45
C PHE A 36 26.26 16.16 -5.17
N ARG A 37 25.68 16.11 -3.96
CA ARG A 37 24.69 15.09 -3.60
C ARG A 37 23.35 15.42 -4.24
N THR A 38 22.70 14.39 -4.81
CA THR A 38 21.31 14.47 -5.29
C THR A 38 20.45 13.53 -4.47
N VAL A 39 19.37 14.05 -3.90
CA VAL A 39 18.35 13.27 -3.19
C VAL A 39 17.09 13.28 -4.02
N THR A 40 16.64 12.10 -4.43
CA THR A 40 15.42 11.93 -5.21
C THR A 40 14.33 11.36 -4.31
N ARG A 41 13.17 12.01 -4.24
CA ARG A 41 12.01 11.58 -3.46
C ARG A 41 10.77 11.52 -4.33
N HIS A 42 9.85 10.63 -4.02
CA HIS A 42 8.53 10.62 -4.66
C HIS A 42 7.70 11.83 -4.18
N MET A 43 6.74 12.28 -4.98
CA MET A 43 5.84 13.37 -4.58
C MET A 43 5.05 13.04 -3.30
N ASP A 44 4.62 11.77 -3.17
CA ASP A 44 3.92 11.23 -1.99
C ASP A 44 4.86 10.54 -0.99
N GLU A 45 6.12 10.99 -0.87
CA GLU A 45 7.08 10.33 0.03
C GLU A 45 6.59 10.30 1.49
N ASP A 46 5.88 11.34 1.95
CA ASP A 46 5.35 11.41 3.32
C ASP A 46 4.36 10.28 3.60
N ALA A 47 3.45 10.01 2.65
CA ALA A 47 2.51 8.90 2.74
C ALA A 47 3.23 7.54 2.72
N ARG A 48 4.28 7.41 1.91
CA ARG A 48 5.13 6.20 1.88
C ARG A 48 5.88 6.00 3.18
N GLN A 49 6.38 7.07 3.78
CA GLN A 49 7.09 7.02 5.05
C GLN A 49 6.14 6.60 6.17
N ALA A 50 4.94 7.21 6.25
CA ALA A 50 3.91 6.79 7.19
C ALA A 50 3.57 5.29 7.05
N ALA A 51 3.49 4.78 5.82
CA ALA A 51 3.29 3.35 5.58
C ALA A 51 4.46 2.48 6.10
N ARG A 52 5.71 2.91 5.88
CA ARG A 52 6.91 2.20 6.39
C ARG A 52 6.96 2.20 7.92
N ASP A 53 6.62 3.33 8.55
CA ASP A 53 6.62 3.48 10.00
C ASP A 53 5.57 2.59 10.68
N LEU A 54 4.53 2.17 9.95
CA LEU A 54 3.56 1.19 10.44
C LEU A 54 4.12 -0.23 10.44
N VAL A 55 5.01 -0.58 9.50
CA VAL A 55 5.48 -1.97 9.33
C VAL A 55 6.21 -2.49 10.56
N SER A 56 6.95 -1.64 11.27
CA SER A 56 7.70 -2.01 12.48
C SER A 56 6.83 -2.19 13.73
N LYS A 57 5.53 -1.84 13.67
CA LYS A 57 4.63 -1.92 14.82
C LYS A 57 4.02 -3.32 14.96
N ALA A 58 3.92 -3.83 16.18
CA ALA A 58 3.24 -5.12 16.45
C ALA A 58 1.78 -5.17 15.94
N ALA A 59 1.08 -4.02 15.95
CA ALA A 59 -0.27 -3.91 15.39
C ALA A 59 -0.33 -4.24 13.88
N PHE A 60 0.75 -3.96 13.14
CA PHE A 60 0.84 -4.28 11.73
C PHE A 60 0.90 -5.77 11.46
N ASP A 61 1.60 -6.55 12.29
CA ASP A 61 1.62 -8.01 12.15
C ASP A 61 0.24 -8.62 12.36
N THR A 62 -0.50 -8.12 13.34
CA THR A 62 -1.89 -8.54 13.58
C THR A 62 -2.76 -8.19 12.37
N SER A 63 -2.66 -6.95 11.86
CA SER A 63 -3.36 -6.50 10.67
C SER A 63 -3.01 -7.36 9.44
N ARG A 64 -1.73 -7.67 9.23
CA ARG A 64 -1.23 -8.52 8.15
C ARG A 64 -1.82 -9.92 8.22
N ARG A 65 -1.86 -10.55 9.40
CA ARG A 65 -2.50 -11.86 9.59
C ARG A 65 -4.00 -11.81 9.30
N ARG A 66 -4.68 -10.72 9.68
CA ARG A 66 -6.12 -10.52 9.38
C ARG A 66 -6.38 -10.34 7.88
N ARG A 67 -5.55 -9.60 7.14
CA ARG A 67 -5.69 -9.43 5.68
C ARG A 67 -5.64 -10.76 4.93
N LYS A 68 -4.75 -11.67 5.31
CA LYS A 68 -4.69 -13.03 4.73
C LYS A 68 -6.02 -13.80 4.91
N LYS A 69 -6.70 -13.64 6.05
CA LYS A 69 -8.02 -14.25 6.26
C LYS A 69 -9.06 -13.68 5.29
N VAL A 70 -9.02 -12.37 5.03
CA VAL A 70 -9.90 -11.70 4.07
C VAL A 70 -9.65 -12.20 2.65
N GLU A 71 -8.38 -12.30 2.22
CA GLU A 71 -8.02 -12.85 0.91
C GLU A 71 -8.57 -14.27 0.71
N MET A 72 -8.47 -15.12 1.74
CA MET A 72 -9.05 -16.46 1.72
C MET A 72 -10.57 -16.48 1.60
N LEU A 73 -11.26 -15.52 2.24
CA LEU A 73 -12.72 -15.41 2.10
C LEU A 73 -13.10 -15.08 0.66
N PHE A 74 -12.41 -14.13 0.01
CA PHE A 74 -12.64 -13.82 -1.41
C PHE A 74 -12.29 -15.00 -2.33
N ALA A 75 -11.22 -15.74 -2.05
CA ALA A 75 -10.89 -16.94 -2.80
C ALA A 75 -12.02 -17.99 -2.71
N HIS A 76 -12.58 -18.20 -1.52
CA HIS A 76 -13.72 -19.09 -1.31
C HIS A 76 -14.99 -18.60 -2.02
N LEU A 77 -15.29 -17.28 -2.00
CA LEU A 77 -16.41 -16.72 -2.76
C LEU A 77 -16.29 -17.06 -4.25
N LYS A 78 -15.11 -16.85 -4.83
CA LYS A 78 -14.87 -17.11 -6.26
C LYS A 78 -14.93 -18.59 -6.62
N ARG A 79 -14.32 -19.47 -5.80
CA ARG A 79 -14.16 -20.89 -6.13
C ARG A 79 -15.35 -21.76 -5.71
N HIS A 80 -15.94 -21.51 -4.54
CA HIS A 80 -17.03 -22.34 -4.00
C HIS A 80 -18.42 -21.75 -4.24
N LEU A 81 -18.57 -20.42 -4.23
CA LEU A 81 -19.85 -19.75 -4.52
C LEU A 81 -19.95 -19.27 -5.97
N GLY A 82 -18.91 -19.50 -6.79
CA GLY A 82 -18.93 -19.19 -8.22
C GLY A 82 -19.00 -17.71 -8.56
N LEU A 83 -18.71 -16.81 -7.60
CA LEU A 83 -18.80 -15.35 -7.76
C LEU A 83 -17.61 -14.82 -8.60
N LYS A 84 -17.55 -15.20 -9.87
CA LYS A 84 -16.50 -14.79 -10.83
C LYS A 84 -16.85 -13.50 -11.57
N ARG A 85 -18.14 -13.25 -11.78
CA ARG A 85 -18.69 -12.06 -12.42
C ARG A 85 -19.93 -11.63 -11.66
N LEU A 86 -20.13 -10.32 -11.58
CA LEU A 86 -21.37 -9.73 -11.09
C LEU A 86 -22.42 -9.80 -12.20
N ARG A 87 -23.66 -10.10 -11.83
CA ARG A 87 -24.79 -10.21 -12.75
C ARG A 87 -25.52 -8.89 -12.94
N LEU A 88 -25.56 -8.08 -11.89
CA LEU A 88 -26.18 -6.77 -11.82
C LEU A 88 -25.17 -5.68 -12.20
N ARG A 89 -25.70 -4.57 -12.73
CA ARG A 89 -24.90 -3.41 -13.15
C ARG A 89 -24.97 -2.28 -12.13
N GLY A 90 -23.92 -1.48 -12.07
CA GLY A 90 -23.80 -0.33 -11.18
C GLY A 90 -23.40 -0.69 -9.76
N LEU A 91 -23.03 0.33 -8.98
CA LEU A 91 -22.54 0.15 -7.61
C LEU A 91 -23.59 -0.48 -6.68
N LYS A 92 -24.87 -0.12 -6.84
CA LYS A 92 -25.97 -0.69 -6.05
C LYS A 92 -26.10 -2.20 -6.26
N GLY A 93 -26.20 -2.63 -7.52
CA GLY A 93 -26.30 -4.07 -7.85
C GLY A 93 -25.06 -4.87 -7.42
N ALA A 94 -23.86 -4.30 -7.61
CA ALA A 94 -22.63 -4.92 -7.12
C ALA A 94 -22.65 -5.10 -5.59
N THR A 95 -23.13 -4.09 -4.85
CA THR A 95 -23.21 -4.14 -3.40
C THR A 95 -24.16 -5.22 -2.93
N GLU A 96 -25.36 -5.31 -3.51
CA GLU A 96 -26.37 -6.32 -3.17
C GLU A 96 -25.87 -7.75 -3.42
N GLU A 97 -25.26 -8.01 -4.58
CA GLU A 97 -24.69 -9.34 -4.87
C GLU A 97 -23.59 -9.74 -3.89
N PHE A 98 -22.68 -8.82 -3.56
CA PHE A 98 -21.62 -9.09 -2.60
C PHE A 98 -22.18 -9.32 -1.19
N LEU A 99 -23.19 -8.56 -0.76
CA LEU A 99 -23.83 -8.73 0.54
C LEU A 99 -24.52 -10.10 0.65
N LEU A 100 -25.23 -10.54 -0.40
CA LEU A 100 -25.85 -11.86 -0.45
C LEU A 100 -24.81 -12.98 -0.39
N ALA A 101 -23.75 -12.87 -1.20
CA ALA A 101 -22.68 -13.87 -1.22
C ALA A 101 -21.92 -13.94 0.11
N ALA A 102 -21.63 -12.79 0.73
CA ALA A 102 -21.01 -12.70 2.05
C ALA A 102 -21.91 -13.30 3.14
N SER A 103 -23.22 -13.03 3.09
CA SER A 103 -24.20 -13.61 4.02
C SER A 103 -24.23 -15.13 3.92
N ALA A 104 -24.32 -15.69 2.72
CA ALA A 104 -24.25 -17.14 2.50
C ALA A 104 -22.94 -17.75 3.03
N GLN A 105 -21.81 -17.08 2.80
CA GLN A 105 -20.52 -17.53 3.32
C GLN A 105 -20.45 -17.49 4.85
N ASN A 106 -21.02 -16.46 5.48
CA ASN A 106 -21.09 -16.34 6.93
C ASN A 106 -21.98 -17.44 7.55
N LEU A 107 -23.16 -17.70 6.96
CA LEU A 107 -24.05 -18.81 7.36
C LEU A 107 -23.32 -20.16 7.29
N LYS A 108 -22.60 -20.43 6.19
CA LYS A 108 -21.79 -21.65 6.04
C LYS A 108 -20.73 -21.79 7.13
N ARG A 109 -20.13 -20.68 7.58
CA ARG A 109 -19.14 -20.71 8.67
C ARG A 109 -19.80 -20.95 10.02
N MET A 110 -20.96 -20.35 10.29
CA MET A 110 -21.73 -20.58 11.52
C MET A 110 -22.15 -22.04 11.64
N ALA A 111 -22.68 -22.63 10.56
CA ALA A 111 -23.07 -24.04 10.54
C ALA A 111 -21.91 -25.00 10.88
N LYS A 112 -20.66 -24.63 10.58
CA LYS A 112 -19.47 -25.42 10.95
C LYS A 112 -19.01 -25.25 12.39
N MET A 113 -19.45 -24.20 13.08
CA MET A 113 -19.05 -23.89 14.45
C MET A 113 -20.00 -24.49 15.48
N VAL A 114 -21.19 -24.92 15.08
CA VAL A 114 -22.12 -25.66 15.93
C VAL A 114 -21.56 -27.10 16.06
N PRO A 115 -21.16 -27.54 17.27
CA PRO A 115 -20.78 -28.94 17.49
C PRO A 115 -21.99 -29.83 17.20
N CYS A 116 -21.74 -30.95 16.50
CA CYS A 116 -22.73 -32.00 16.33
C CYS A 116 -23.03 -32.67 17.68
#